data_AF-A0A970PWU9-F1
#
_entry.id   AF-A0A970PWU9-F1
#
_cell.length_a   1.000
_cell.length_b   1.000
_cell.length_c   1.000
_cell.angle_alpha   90.00
_cell.angle_beta   90.00
_cell.angle_gamma   90.00
#
_symmetry.space_group_name_H-M   'P 1'
#
loop_
_entity.id
_entity.type
_entity.pdbx_description
1 polymer ?
#
loop_
_entity_poly.entity_id
_entity_poly.type
_entity_poly.pdbx_seq_one_letter_code
_entity_poly.pdbx_strand_id
1 'polypeptide(L)'
;MKKTFLTFLLLLPLVAFSQLSFQLQGEVSRMISNELPQGAKVGLIYISLGFSGTPTVATISKEDGNTVLIPLNELKRISFFPKNSQEFWQVKAIENGVYDNLVQKGVQYDLRLDLERDALDYLNYLERNDLIFNDDYFESYLQTLAFKIYPGRIEDDRPGNLNFKIVKDNTPNAFAFPNGTIILTTGLLSTFNSEDELIGVLAHEISHFVLDHSVININLEAQRKRRAEFWAGLATTLAAATEAYVVSQNEYYLPGNLTLGTAMLAYSIAESATERLGLRYSRQQELAADLCATELMEFIGIEPTALSSALEKIKAHFVLKGKYQIFSEIGTHPNIEDRITEIGVPSKSFNDAAFDTKISLFNSYNAILNFNDKHFETAENLVRRNIRANVATEEDYVLLAASIMNMYDSEQKNQEALELLQKARTLNVYPTVNLPKQEAMAFIRLGRLAEAKKSLEEYREALKKEWIEFENILDPDLNTAIRSFLSEEDEWTAKMIQKVNLL
;
A
#
# COMPACT_ATOMS: atom_id res chain seq x y z
N MET A 1 -63.61 25.80 49.65
CA MET A 1 -62.78 24.60 49.41
C MET A 1 -62.64 24.38 47.90
N LYS A 2 -61.54 24.82 47.29
CA LYS A 2 -61.19 24.51 45.89
C LYS A 2 -60.27 23.29 45.91
N LYS A 3 -60.63 22.22 45.20
CA LYS A 3 -59.79 21.02 45.03
C LYS A 3 -58.75 21.30 43.94
N THR A 4 -57.47 21.24 44.31
CA THR A 4 -56.34 21.27 43.39
C THR A 4 -56.17 19.87 42.80
N PHE A 5 -56.31 19.73 41.48
CA PHE A 5 -55.88 18.54 40.74
C PHE A 5 -54.38 18.68 40.47
N LEU A 6 -53.58 17.80 41.06
CA LEU A 6 -52.15 17.69 40.78
C LEU A 6 -52.00 16.73 39.60
N THR A 7 -51.74 17.26 38.40
CA THR A 7 -51.44 16.46 37.21
C THR A 7 -50.03 15.90 37.37
N PHE A 8 -49.89 14.59 37.57
CA PHE A 8 -48.61 13.90 37.48
C PHE A 8 -48.19 13.89 36.00
N LEU A 9 -47.25 14.75 35.63
CA LEU A 9 -46.52 14.63 34.37
C LEU A 9 -45.56 13.44 34.52
N LEU A 10 -45.90 12.31 33.91
CA LEU A 10 -44.97 11.19 33.74
C LEU A 10 -43.85 11.67 32.80
N LEU A 11 -42.76 12.14 33.38
CA LEU A 11 -41.47 12.27 32.70
C LEU A 11 -40.98 10.84 32.39
N LEU A 12 -41.39 10.31 31.23
CA LEU A 12 -40.66 9.20 30.62
C LEU A 12 -39.23 9.70 30.39
N PRO A 13 -38.19 9.01 30.88
CA PRO A 13 -36.83 9.36 30.51
C PRO A 13 -36.74 9.16 28.99
N LEU A 14 -36.41 10.23 28.26
CA LEU A 14 -35.89 10.12 26.90
C LEU A 14 -34.56 9.37 27.03
N VAL A 15 -34.61 8.05 27.03
CA VAL A 15 -33.44 7.22 26.74
C VAL A 15 -33.22 7.44 25.25
N ALA A 16 -32.23 8.25 24.89
CA ALA A 16 -31.79 8.37 23.52
C ALA A 16 -31.22 7.02 23.10
N PHE A 17 -32.00 6.24 22.35
CA PHE A 17 -31.49 5.05 21.68
C PHE A 17 -30.50 5.52 20.62
N SER A 18 -29.24 5.07 20.65
CA SER A 18 -28.36 5.26 19.50
C SER A 18 -28.94 4.45 18.34
N GLN A 19 -29.28 5.14 17.26
CA GLN A 19 -29.90 4.55 16.07
C GLN A 19 -28.98 4.76 14.89
N LEU A 20 -28.68 3.66 14.19
CA LEU A 20 -28.01 3.72 12.90
C LEU A 20 -29.08 3.95 11.83
N SER A 21 -28.89 4.97 10.99
CA SER A 21 -29.87 5.39 9.99
C SER A 21 -29.50 4.87 8.59
N PHE A 22 -30.52 4.48 7.83
CA PHE A 22 -30.37 3.87 6.52
C PHE A 22 -31.39 4.45 5.52
N GLN A 23 -31.01 4.45 4.25
CA GLN A 23 -31.89 4.76 3.12
C GLN A 23 -31.96 3.60 2.12
N LEU A 24 -31.69 2.38 2.61
CA LEU A 24 -31.57 1.19 1.78
C LEU A 24 -32.93 0.65 1.37
N GLN A 25 -33.13 0.47 0.08
CA GLN A 25 -34.30 -0.18 -0.49
C GLN A 25 -33.97 -1.63 -0.85
N GLY A 26 -34.95 -2.51 -0.75
CA GLY A 26 -34.76 -3.92 -1.03
C GLY A 26 -36.06 -4.69 -1.28
N GLU A 27 -35.91 -5.98 -1.46
CA GLU A 27 -37.00 -6.93 -1.66
C GLU A 27 -36.80 -8.15 -0.75
N VAL A 28 -37.89 -8.61 -0.12
CA VAL A 28 -37.86 -9.81 0.72
C VAL A 28 -37.61 -11.04 -0.16
N SER A 29 -36.39 -11.58 -0.13
CA SER A 29 -35.97 -12.74 -0.93
C SER A 29 -36.51 -14.06 -0.37
N ARG A 30 -36.77 -14.12 0.93
CA ARG A 30 -37.42 -15.25 1.61
C ARG A 30 -38.38 -14.74 2.67
N MET A 31 -39.58 -15.32 2.73
CA MET A 31 -40.61 -14.92 3.70
C MET A 31 -40.05 -14.78 5.14
N ILE A 32 -40.34 -13.63 5.75
CA ILE A 32 -40.00 -13.28 7.14
C ILE A 32 -41.24 -13.43 8.03
N SER A 33 -42.38 -12.87 7.60
CA SER A 33 -43.65 -12.93 8.31
C SER A 33 -44.82 -12.74 7.33
N ASN A 34 -46.07 -12.84 7.80
CA ASN A 34 -47.25 -12.54 6.97
C ASN A 34 -47.28 -11.06 6.53
N GLU A 35 -46.67 -10.16 7.30
CA GLU A 35 -46.55 -8.74 6.94
C GLU A 35 -45.41 -8.47 5.96
N LEU A 36 -44.46 -9.40 5.85
CA LEU A 36 -43.29 -9.34 4.98
C LEU A 36 -43.17 -10.65 4.18
N PRO A 37 -44.12 -10.89 3.24
CA PRO A 37 -44.07 -12.06 2.36
C PRO A 37 -42.89 -11.96 1.38
N GLN A 38 -42.51 -13.11 0.79
CA GLN A 38 -41.53 -13.12 -0.30
C GLN A 38 -41.99 -12.23 -1.46
N GLY A 39 -41.08 -11.43 -2.00
CA GLY A 39 -41.36 -10.44 -3.06
C GLY A 39 -41.84 -9.08 -2.55
N ALA A 40 -42.03 -8.89 -1.24
CA ALA A 40 -42.41 -7.60 -0.69
C ALA A 40 -41.28 -6.58 -0.83
N LYS A 41 -41.61 -5.40 -1.37
CA LYS A 41 -40.70 -4.25 -1.41
C LYS A 41 -40.62 -3.58 -0.05
N VAL A 42 -39.40 -3.29 0.38
CA VAL A 42 -39.11 -2.82 1.73
C VAL A 42 -37.98 -1.80 1.73
N GLY A 43 -37.93 -0.99 2.79
CA GLY A 43 -36.79 -0.12 3.08
C GLY A 43 -36.27 -0.36 4.49
N LEU A 44 -34.96 -0.43 4.68
CA LEU A 44 -34.35 -0.38 6.00
C LEU A 44 -34.20 1.08 6.41
N ILE A 45 -34.77 1.45 7.55
CA ILE A 45 -34.74 2.83 8.05
C ILE A 45 -33.77 2.96 9.22
N TYR A 46 -33.90 2.09 10.23
CA TYR A 46 -33.08 2.17 11.45
C TYR A 46 -32.64 0.80 11.94
N ILE A 47 -31.44 0.71 12.50
CA ILE A 47 -31.05 -0.33 13.44
C ILE A 47 -30.93 0.33 14.82
N SER A 48 -31.77 -0.10 15.77
CA SER A 48 -31.74 0.43 17.13
C SER A 48 -30.73 -0.34 17.97
N LEU A 49 -29.66 0.32 18.42
CA LEU A 49 -28.65 -0.30 19.27
C LEU A 49 -29.22 -0.45 20.70
N GLY A 50 -29.46 -1.68 21.13
CA GLY A 50 -29.94 -1.97 22.48
C GLY A 50 -28.87 -1.76 23.55
N PHE A 51 -29.27 -1.33 24.75
CA PHE A 51 -28.40 -1.42 25.93
C PHE A 51 -28.60 -2.79 26.60
N SER A 52 -27.50 -3.49 26.88
CA SER A 52 -27.41 -4.69 27.75
C SER A 52 -28.72 -5.48 27.92
N GLY A 53 -29.08 -6.28 26.91
CA GLY A 53 -30.15 -7.30 27.02
C GLY A 53 -31.50 -6.96 26.39
N THR A 54 -31.69 -5.81 25.75
CA THR A 54 -32.88 -5.56 24.89
C THR A 54 -32.66 -6.11 23.48
N PRO A 55 -33.67 -6.74 22.84
CA PRO A 55 -33.54 -7.23 21.47
C PRO A 55 -33.32 -6.06 20.50
N THR A 56 -32.20 -6.11 19.79
CA THR A 56 -31.88 -5.18 18.71
C THR A 56 -32.75 -5.51 17.51
N VAL A 57 -33.51 -4.51 17.05
CA VAL A 57 -34.46 -4.64 15.96
C VAL A 57 -34.09 -3.70 14.82
N ALA A 58 -34.28 -4.20 13.60
CA ALA A 58 -34.29 -3.40 12.40
C ALA A 58 -35.71 -2.89 12.14
N THR A 59 -35.83 -1.60 11.84
CA THR A 59 -37.09 -0.96 11.45
C THR A 59 -37.20 -0.96 9.93
N ILE A 60 -38.19 -1.70 9.42
CA ILE A 60 -38.44 -1.88 7.99
C ILE A 60 -39.69 -1.11 7.58
N SER A 61 -39.57 -0.20 6.62
CA SER A 61 -40.73 0.41 5.93
C SER A 61 -41.28 -0.55 4.89
N LYS A 62 -42.59 -0.71 4.88
CA LYS A 62 -43.35 -1.38 3.80
C LYS A 62 -43.77 -0.35 2.74
N GLU A 63 -44.17 -0.84 1.56
CA GLU A 63 -44.66 -0.02 0.45
C GLU A 63 -45.93 0.79 0.80
N ASP A 64 -46.73 0.32 1.75
CA ASP A 64 -47.91 1.03 2.27
C ASP A 64 -47.58 2.17 3.26
N GLY A 65 -46.30 2.40 3.54
CA GLY A 65 -45.80 3.41 4.48
C GLY A 65 -45.78 2.98 5.94
N ASN A 66 -46.30 1.79 6.28
CA ASN A 66 -46.25 1.27 7.64
C ASN A 66 -44.87 0.65 7.94
N THR A 67 -44.46 0.68 9.21
CA THR A 67 -43.19 0.10 9.65
C THR A 67 -43.38 -1.21 10.40
N VAL A 68 -42.46 -2.15 10.22
CA VAL A 68 -42.40 -3.42 10.95
C VAL A 68 -41.03 -3.56 11.59
N LEU A 69 -40.98 -4.08 12.82
CA LEU A 69 -39.74 -4.41 13.51
C LEU A 69 -39.39 -5.87 13.25
N ILE A 70 -38.16 -6.13 12.80
CA ILE A 70 -37.64 -7.49 12.62
C ILE A 70 -36.34 -7.68 13.41
N PRO A 71 -36.03 -8.90 13.88
CA PRO A 71 -34.72 -9.23 14.39
C PRO A 71 -33.61 -9.00 13.33
N LEU A 72 -32.42 -8.58 13.74
CA LEU A 72 -31.28 -8.34 12.83
C LEU A 72 -30.94 -9.55 11.94
N ASN A 73 -30.98 -10.76 12.50
CA ASN A 73 -30.65 -11.98 11.77
C ASN A 73 -31.64 -12.30 10.62
N GLU A 74 -32.78 -11.60 10.54
CA GLU A 74 -33.72 -11.68 9.43
C GLU A 74 -33.36 -10.74 8.26
N LEU A 75 -32.45 -9.78 8.45
CA LEU A 75 -32.00 -8.87 7.37
C LEU A 75 -31.38 -9.63 6.19
N LYS A 76 -30.73 -10.77 6.42
CA LYS A 76 -30.20 -11.65 5.37
C LYS A 76 -31.26 -12.25 4.43
N ARG A 77 -32.55 -12.10 4.77
CA ARG A 77 -33.68 -12.49 3.91
C ARG A 77 -34.22 -11.33 3.06
N ILE A 78 -33.54 -10.20 3.07
CA ILE A 78 -33.84 -9.04 2.25
C ILE A 78 -32.66 -8.83 1.31
N SER A 79 -32.93 -8.78 0.01
CA SER A 79 -31.96 -8.38 -1.00
C SER A 79 -32.03 -6.87 -1.15
N PHE A 80 -30.98 -6.16 -0.73
CA PHE A 80 -30.89 -4.71 -0.82
C PHE A 80 -30.29 -4.29 -2.17
N PHE A 81 -30.73 -3.13 -2.67
CA PHE A 81 -30.31 -2.57 -3.96
C PHE A 81 -29.63 -1.22 -3.75
N PRO A 82 -28.31 -1.20 -3.50
CA PRO A 82 -27.59 0.03 -3.23
C PRO A 82 -27.57 0.95 -4.46
N LYS A 83 -27.71 2.26 -4.24
CA LYS A 83 -27.69 3.28 -5.31
C LYS A 83 -26.42 4.11 -5.38
N ASN A 84 -25.61 4.06 -4.33
CA ASN A 84 -24.37 4.81 -4.17
C ASN A 84 -23.40 4.01 -3.30
N SER A 85 -22.16 4.49 -3.18
CA SER A 85 -21.10 3.81 -2.40
C SER A 85 -21.43 3.69 -0.91
N GLN A 86 -22.12 4.66 -0.31
CA GLN A 86 -22.54 4.58 1.10
C GLN A 86 -23.51 3.41 1.31
N GLU A 87 -24.55 3.33 0.49
CA GLU A 87 -25.50 2.23 0.53
C GLU A 87 -24.82 0.88 0.23
N PHE A 88 -23.90 0.84 -0.73
CA PHE A 88 -23.14 -0.37 -1.07
C PHE A 88 -22.40 -0.91 0.17
N TRP A 89 -21.62 -0.06 0.84
CA TRP A 89 -20.86 -0.48 2.01
C TRP A 89 -21.75 -0.79 3.22
N GLN A 90 -22.90 -0.13 3.37
CA GLN A 90 -23.90 -0.50 4.38
C GLN A 90 -24.45 -1.91 4.13
N VAL A 91 -24.75 -2.27 2.88
CA VAL A 91 -25.16 -3.64 2.52
C VAL A 91 -24.07 -4.64 2.87
N LYS A 92 -22.82 -4.36 2.48
CA LYS A 92 -21.68 -5.24 2.81
C LYS A 92 -21.46 -5.40 4.31
N ALA A 93 -21.66 -4.34 5.09
CA ALA A 93 -21.60 -4.38 6.54
C ALA A 93 -22.73 -5.23 7.16
N ILE A 94 -23.95 -5.20 6.60
CA ILE A 94 -25.06 -6.08 7.01
C ILE A 94 -24.73 -7.54 6.71
N GLU A 95 -24.29 -7.85 5.48
CA GLU A 95 -24.02 -9.22 5.02
C GLU A 95 -22.91 -9.90 5.82
N ASN A 96 -21.96 -9.12 6.32
CA ASN A 96 -20.81 -9.59 7.09
C ASN A 96 -20.99 -9.42 8.61
N GLY A 97 -22.18 -9.08 9.10
CA GLY A 97 -22.50 -9.06 10.52
C GLY A 97 -21.77 -7.97 11.33
N VAL A 98 -21.34 -6.88 10.70
CA VAL A 98 -20.67 -5.75 11.37
C VAL A 98 -21.60 -5.15 12.43
N TYR A 99 -22.86 -4.94 12.07
CA TYR A 99 -23.86 -4.38 12.97
C TYR A 99 -24.22 -5.34 14.11
N ASP A 100 -24.19 -6.66 13.91
CA ASP A 100 -24.34 -7.64 14.99
C ASP A 100 -23.23 -7.49 16.03
N ASN A 101 -21.98 -7.30 15.58
CA ASN A 101 -20.84 -7.09 16.48
C ASN A 101 -20.95 -5.76 17.24
N LEU A 102 -21.26 -4.66 16.55
CA LEU A 102 -21.45 -3.34 17.18
C LEU A 102 -22.54 -3.36 18.26
N VAL A 103 -23.60 -4.13 18.02
CA VAL A 103 -24.68 -4.32 18.99
C VAL A 103 -24.24 -5.14 20.20
N GLN A 104 -23.47 -6.21 19.98
CA GLN A 104 -23.06 -7.12 21.05
C GLN A 104 -21.94 -6.56 21.92
N LYS A 105 -20.96 -5.89 21.29
CA LYS A 105 -19.72 -5.42 21.95
C LYS A 105 -19.66 -3.90 22.10
N GLY A 106 -20.62 -3.16 21.55
CA GLY A 106 -20.55 -1.71 21.41
C GLY A 106 -19.51 -1.29 20.35
N VAL A 107 -19.28 0.01 20.24
CA VAL A 107 -18.25 0.57 19.32
C VAL A 107 -16.83 0.19 19.75
N GLN A 108 -16.61 -0.25 21.00
CA GLN A 108 -15.29 -0.56 21.55
C GLN A 108 -14.32 0.64 21.53
N TYR A 109 -14.78 1.82 21.98
CA TYR A 109 -14.02 3.08 21.93
C TYR A 109 -12.60 2.98 22.51
N ASP A 110 -12.45 2.41 23.72
CA ASP A 110 -11.14 2.31 24.37
C ASP A 110 -10.14 1.49 23.54
N LEU A 111 -10.59 0.35 22.99
CA LEU A 111 -9.78 -0.48 22.12
C LEU A 111 -9.35 0.28 20.86
N ARG A 112 -10.28 0.97 20.20
CA ARG A 112 -9.98 1.73 18.98
C ARG A 112 -9.01 2.86 19.24
N LEU A 113 -9.14 3.56 20.38
CA LEU A 113 -8.20 4.61 20.79
C LEU A 113 -6.79 4.06 21.00
N ASP A 114 -6.65 2.87 21.60
CA ASP A 114 -5.33 2.25 21.76
C ASP A 114 -4.73 1.80 20.43
N LEU A 115 -5.55 1.28 19.51
CA LEU A 115 -5.11 0.92 18.16
C LEU A 115 -4.72 2.15 17.33
N GLU A 116 -5.45 3.25 17.46
CA GLU A 116 -5.10 4.52 16.83
C GLU A 116 -3.75 5.03 17.33
N ARG A 117 -3.50 4.96 18.65
CA ARG A 117 -2.19 5.31 19.23
C ARG A 117 -1.06 4.44 18.72
N ASP A 118 -1.28 3.14 18.55
CA ASP A 118 -0.26 2.24 18.03
C ASP A 118 -0.01 2.44 16.54
N ALA A 119 -1.05 2.73 15.76
CA ALA A 119 -0.91 3.11 14.35
C ALA A 119 -0.13 4.43 14.21
N LEU A 120 -0.43 5.45 15.02
CA LEU A 120 0.30 6.71 15.01
C LEU A 120 1.76 6.57 15.45
N ASP A 121 2.05 5.76 16.48
CA ASP A 121 3.43 5.46 16.87
C ASP A 121 4.19 4.77 15.74
N TYR A 122 3.54 3.85 15.00
CA TYR A 122 4.13 3.20 13.84
C TYR A 122 4.45 4.20 12.72
N LEU A 123 3.51 5.08 12.38
CA LEU A 123 3.72 6.12 11.38
C LEU A 123 4.84 7.08 11.78
N ASN A 124 4.83 7.57 13.02
CA ASN A 124 5.90 8.40 13.56
C ASN A 124 7.25 7.69 13.52
N TYR A 125 7.27 6.38 13.76
CA TYR A 125 8.47 5.56 13.65
C TYR A 125 8.96 5.48 12.20
N LEU A 126 8.08 5.24 11.23
CA LEU A 126 8.45 5.24 9.82
C LEU A 126 9.00 6.61 9.36
N GLU A 127 8.34 7.70 9.75
CA GLU A 127 8.73 9.07 9.40
C GLU A 127 10.10 9.45 9.99
N ARG A 128 10.32 9.19 11.29
CA ARG A 128 11.59 9.51 11.97
C ARG A 128 12.80 8.78 11.39
N ASN A 129 12.58 7.65 10.74
CA ASN A 129 13.62 6.81 10.16
C ASN A 129 13.66 6.90 8.62
N ASP A 130 13.02 7.91 8.03
CA ASP A 130 12.97 8.15 6.58
C ASP A 130 12.49 6.93 5.76
N LEU A 131 11.53 6.16 6.31
CA LEU A 131 10.95 4.98 5.66
C LEU A 131 9.66 5.28 4.88
N ILE A 132 9.17 6.52 4.92
CA ILE A 132 8.02 6.99 4.12
C ILE A 132 8.50 7.56 2.80
N PHE A 133 7.93 7.06 1.69
CA PHE A 133 8.14 7.63 0.36
C PHE A 133 7.18 8.80 0.18
N ASN A 134 7.69 10.02 0.27
CA ASN A 134 6.88 11.23 0.15
C ASN A 134 6.61 11.55 -1.33
N ASP A 135 5.36 11.39 -1.74
CA ASP A 135 4.83 11.82 -3.03
C ASP A 135 3.43 12.40 -2.84
N ASP A 136 3.37 13.71 -2.55
CA ASP A 136 2.11 14.41 -2.26
C ASP A 136 1.12 14.32 -3.44
N TYR A 137 1.64 14.27 -4.68
CA TYR A 137 0.81 14.14 -5.87
C TYR A 137 0.16 12.76 -5.92
N PHE A 138 0.95 11.69 -5.71
CA PHE A 138 0.42 10.34 -5.74
C PHE A 138 -0.46 10.03 -4.52
N GLU A 139 -0.14 10.54 -3.33
CA GLU A 139 -1.04 10.46 -2.16
C GLU A 139 -2.39 11.14 -2.45
N SER A 140 -2.39 12.33 -3.08
CA SER A 140 -3.63 13.02 -3.50
C SER A 140 -4.40 12.24 -4.56
N TYR A 141 -3.69 11.58 -5.47
CA TYR A 141 -4.29 10.71 -6.48
C TYR A 141 -4.94 9.48 -5.84
N LEU A 142 -4.30 8.83 -4.87
CA LEU A 142 -4.87 7.74 -4.09
C LEU A 142 -6.14 8.18 -3.35
N GLN A 143 -6.14 9.39 -2.77
CA GLN A 143 -7.34 9.96 -2.15
C GLN A 143 -8.48 10.14 -3.16
N THR A 144 -8.16 10.56 -4.39
CA THR A 144 -9.16 10.69 -5.47
C THR A 144 -9.76 9.33 -5.85
N LEU A 145 -8.93 8.28 -5.93
CA LEU A 145 -9.42 6.92 -6.15
C LEU A 145 -10.28 6.44 -4.98
N ALA A 146 -9.88 6.73 -3.74
CA ALA A 146 -10.61 6.37 -2.54
C ALA A 146 -12.02 6.99 -2.53
N PHE A 147 -12.16 8.26 -2.89
CA PHE A 147 -13.47 8.92 -3.01
C PHE A 147 -14.38 8.31 -4.08
N LYS A 148 -13.81 7.67 -5.11
CA LYS A 148 -14.58 6.95 -6.13
C LYS A 148 -15.20 5.67 -5.58
N ILE A 149 -14.55 5.03 -4.60
CA ILE A 149 -14.90 3.68 -4.13
C ILE A 149 -15.43 3.66 -2.68
N TYR A 150 -15.24 4.72 -1.91
CA TYR A 150 -15.66 4.84 -0.51
C TYR A 150 -16.25 6.22 -0.20
N PRO A 151 -17.37 6.32 0.55
CA PRO A 151 -18.06 7.60 0.84
C PRO A 151 -17.31 8.53 1.80
N GLY A 152 -16.07 8.21 2.18
CA GLY A 152 -15.28 8.94 3.18
C GLY A 152 -15.64 8.56 4.63
N ARG A 153 -16.91 8.28 4.92
CA ARG A 153 -17.35 7.72 6.21
C ARG A 153 -18.66 6.95 6.05
N ILE A 154 -18.78 5.83 6.78
CA ILE A 154 -20.06 5.13 6.98
C ILE A 154 -20.72 5.70 8.24
N GLU A 155 -22.02 6.00 8.17
CA GLU A 155 -22.80 6.52 9.29
C GLU A 155 -23.10 5.44 10.34
N ASP A 156 -22.06 5.00 11.06
CA ASP A 156 -22.15 3.95 12.08
C ASP A 156 -21.41 4.25 13.40
N ASP A 157 -21.12 5.53 13.66
CA ASP A 157 -20.42 6.07 14.84
C ASP A 157 -18.98 5.57 15.06
N ARG A 158 -18.47 4.66 14.23
CA ARG A 158 -17.06 4.26 14.30
C ARG A 158 -16.15 5.45 13.93
N PRO A 159 -15.02 5.62 14.63
CA PRO A 159 -13.99 6.58 14.27
C PRO A 159 -13.12 6.05 13.12
N GLY A 160 -12.34 6.95 12.52
CA GLY A 160 -11.40 6.63 11.45
C GLY A 160 -11.82 7.27 10.11
N ASN A 161 -10.84 7.77 9.38
CA ASN A 161 -10.99 8.26 8.02
C ASN A 161 -9.91 7.58 7.17
N LEU A 162 -10.21 7.36 5.89
CA LEU A 162 -9.19 6.84 5.00
C LEU A 162 -8.05 7.83 4.83
N ASN A 163 -6.83 7.35 5.06
CA ASN A 163 -5.61 8.08 4.73
C ASN A 163 -4.62 7.13 4.07
N PHE A 164 -3.68 7.66 3.29
CA PHE A 164 -2.69 6.85 2.59
C PHE A 164 -1.29 7.21 3.03
N LYS A 165 -0.44 6.19 3.17
CA LYS A 165 1.00 6.37 3.30
C LYS A 165 1.75 5.35 2.47
N ILE A 166 2.80 5.81 1.82
CA ILE A 166 3.64 4.99 0.95
C ILE A 166 4.94 4.68 1.69
N VAL A 167 5.28 3.40 1.78
CA VAL A 167 6.47 2.91 2.48
C VAL A 167 7.52 2.49 1.47
N LYS A 168 8.77 2.88 1.75
CA LYS A 168 9.97 2.59 0.96
C LYS A 168 10.36 1.11 1.11
N ASP A 169 9.63 0.23 0.43
CA ASP A 169 9.89 -1.22 0.41
C ASP A 169 9.63 -1.77 -0.99
N ASN A 170 10.61 -2.44 -1.59
CA ASN A 170 10.48 -3.05 -2.92
C ASN A 170 9.73 -4.39 -2.91
N THR A 171 9.25 -4.84 -1.75
CA THR A 171 8.39 -6.01 -1.57
C THR A 171 6.92 -5.58 -1.69
N PRO A 172 6.12 -6.16 -2.62
CA PRO A 172 4.71 -5.82 -2.78
C PRO A 172 3.90 -6.14 -1.53
N ASN A 173 3.28 -5.11 -0.94
CA ASN A 173 2.36 -5.27 0.18
C ASN A 173 1.42 -4.05 0.33
N ALA A 174 0.23 -4.30 0.89
CA ALA A 174 -0.69 -3.27 1.37
C ALA A 174 -1.39 -3.76 2.64
N PHE A 175 -1.81 -2.83 3.49
CA PHE A 175 -2.65 -3.15 4.64
C PHE A 175 -3.42 -1.93 5.15
N ALA A 176 -4.67 -2.14 5.54
CA ALA A 176 -5.48 -1.15 6.26
C ALA A 176 -5.30 -1.25 7.79
N PHE A 177 -4.86 -0.16 8.41
CA PHE A 177 -4.84 -0.02 9.87
C PHE A 177 -6.25 0.19 10.45
N PRO A 178 -6.46 -0.15 11.74
CA PRO A 178 -7.75 0.04 12.40
C PRO A 178 -8.27 1.48 12.41
N ASN A 179 -7.40 2.48 12.27
CA ASN A 179 -7.76 3.90 12.22
C ASN A 179 -8.15 4.40 10.81
N GLY A 180 -8.10 3.53 9.79
CA GLY A 180 -8.37 3.86 8.38
C GLY A 180 -7.14 4.22 7.56
N THR A 181 -5.93 4.23 8.14
CA THR A 181 -4.71 4.47 7.36
C THR A 181 -4.39 3.23 6.51
N ILE A 182 -4.34 3.37 5.20
CA ILE A 182 -3.91 2.35 4.25
C ILE A 182 -2.42 2.59 3.93
N ILE A 183 -1.61 1.57 4.22
CA ILE A 183 -0.20 1.55 3.86
C ILE A 183 -0.04 0.82 2.53
N LEU A 184 0.77 1.39 1.63
CA LEU A 184 1.15 0.81 0.34
C LEU A 184 2.67 0.78 0.25
N THR A 185 3.27 -0.28 -0.28
CA THR A 185 4.72 -0.28 -0.55
C THR A 185 5.02 0.24 -1.95
N THR A 186 6.19 0.84 -2.14
CA THR A 186 6.66 1.22 -3.48
C THR A 186 6.70 0.00 -4.41
N GLY A 187 7.10 -1.17 -3.90
CA GLY A 187 7.14 -2.43 -4.64
C GLY A 187 5.77 -2.88 -5.14
N LEU A 188 4.70 -2.64 -4.37
CA LEU A 188 3.34 -2.95 -4.79
C LEU A 188 2.94 -2.08 -5.99
N LEU A 189 3.19 -0.78 -5.91
CA LEU A 189 2.82 0.17 -6.96
C LEU A 189 3.54 -0.14 -8.28
N SER A 190 4.81 -0.52 -8.23
CA SER A 190 5.56 -0.98 -9.40
C SER A 190 5.19 -2.39 -9.89
N THR A 191 4.38 -3.15 -9.15
CA THR A 191 3.94 -4.49 -9.58
C THR A 191 2.73 -4.42 -10.51
N PHE A 192 1.86 -3.41 -10.36
CA PHE A 192 0.66 -3.27 -11.19
C PHE A 192 0.95 -2.59 -12.51
N ASN A 193 0.15 -2.86 -13.54
CA ASN A 193 0.23 -2.22 -14.85
C ASN A 193 -1.04 -1.42 -15.21
N SER A 194 -2.06 -1.39 -14.35
CA SER A 194 -3.24 -0.53 -14.58
C SER A 194 -3.81 0.07 -13.30
N GLU A 195 -4.56 1.16 -13.46
CA GLU A 195 -5.35 1.77 -12.38
C GLU A 195 -6.41 0.81 -11.83
N ASP A 196 -7.03 -0.02 -12.69
CA ASP A 196 -8.04 -1.02 -12.26
C ASP A 196 -7.46 -2.02 -11.24
N GLU A 197 -6.21 -2.45 -11.41
CA GLU A 197 -5.53 -3.35 -10.48
C GLU A 197 -5.28 -2.67 -9.12
N LEU A 198 -4.84 -1.40 -9.16
CA LEU A 198 -4.68 -0.60 -7.94
C LEU A 198 -6.03 -0.40 -7.23
N ILE A 199 -7.10 -0.08 -7.96
CA ILE A 199 -8.44 0.06 -7.40
C ILE A 199 -8.92 -1.25 -6.76
N GLY A 200 -8.66 -2.40 -7.39
CA GLY A 200 -9.02 -3.70 -6.83
C GLY A 200 -8.36 -3.94 -5.46
N VAL A 201 -7.07 -3.68 -5.34
CA VAL A 201 -6.35 -3.83 -4.06
C VAL A 201 -6.80 -2.78 -3.03
N LEU A 202 -7.03 -1.53 -3.44
CA LEU A 202 -7.59 -0.53 -2.53
C LEU A 202 -8.98 -0.91 -2.02
N ALA A 203 -9.85 -1.44 -2.88
CA ALA A 203 -11.17 -1.92 -2.51
C ALA A 203 -11.10 -3.11 -1.53
N HIS A 204 -10.14 -4.01 -1.72
CA HIS A 204 -9.86 -5.10 -0.79
C HIS A 204 -9.45 -4.57 0.60
N GLU A 205 -8.49 -3.64 0.66
CA GLU A 205 -8.05 -3.05 1.93
C GLU A 205 -9.15 -2.23 2.63
N ILE A 206 -9.93 -1.47 1.87
CA ILE A 206 -11.10 -0.75 2.40
C ILE A 206 -12.13 -1.73 2.95
N SER A 207 -12.27 -2.91 2.34
CA SER A 207 -13.16 -3.96 2.87
C SER A 207 -12.70 -4.43 4.25
N HIS A 208 -11.41 -4.63 4.50
CA HIS A 208 -10.91 -4.96 5.84
C HIS A 208 -11.26 -3.88 6.88
N PHE A 209 -11.15 -2.60 6.50
CA PHE A 209 -11.53 -1.48 7.36
C PHE A 209 -13.04 -1.43 7.62
N VAL A 210 -13.86 -1.50 6.56
CA VAL A 210 -15.33 -1.44 6.66
C VAL A 210 -15.90 -2.60 7.45
N LEU A 211 -15.35 -3.80 7.26
CA LEU A 211 -15.76 -5.03 7.93
C LEU A 211 -15.17 -5.21 9.33
N ASP A 212 -14.37 -4.24 9.80
CA ASP A 212 -13.80 -4.21 11.15
C ASP A 212 -12.87 -5.40 11.45
N HIS A 213 -12.29 -6.01 10.41
CA HIS A 213 -11.52 -7.25 10.53
C HIS A 213 -10.36 -7.11 11.53
N SER A 214 -9.63 -6.00 11.49
CA SER A 214 -8.49 -5.77 12.38
C SER A 214 -8.92 -5.70 13.84
N VAL A 215 -10.05 -5.03 14.13
CA VAL A 215 -10.60 -4.91 15.49
C VAL A 215 -11.11 -6.26 16.01
N ILE A 216 -11.72 -7.06 15.13
CA ILE A 216 -12.17 -8.43 15.44
C ILE A 216 -10.99 -9.33 15.80
N ASN A 217 -9.85 -9.14 15.14
CA ASN A 217 -8.67 -9.99 15.29
C ASN A 217 -7.80 -9.67 16.50
N ILE A 218 -8.02 -8.53 17.17
CA ILE A 218 -7.20 -8.18 18.33
C ILE A 218 -7.39 -9.18 19.46
N ASN A 219 -6.31 -9.88 19.76
CA ASN A 219 -6.17 -10.61 21.01
C ASN A 219 -5.82 -9.63 22.13
N LEU A 220 -6.73 -9.46 23.09
CA LEU A 220 -6.53 -8.61 24.26
C LEU A 220 -5.29 -9.02 25.09
N GLU A 221 -4.82 -10.27 24.99
CA GLU A 221 -3.58 -10.71 25.64
C GLU A 221 -2.32 -10.20 24.97
N ALA A 222 -2.30 -10.06 23.63
CA ALA A 222 -1.21 -9.41 22.91
C ALA A 222 -1.09 -7.92 23.29
N GLN A 223 -2.20 -7.29 23.69
CA GLN A 223 -2.19 -5.95 24.27
C GLN A 223 -1.62 -5.86 25.69
N ARG A 224 -1.51 -6.98 26.42
CA ARG A 224 -0.94 -6.97 27.77
C ARG A 224 0.59 -6.91 27.78
N LYS A 225 1.28 -7.18 26.65
CA LYS A 225 2.71 -6.83 26.53
C LYS A 225 2.83 -5.32 26.76
N ARG A 226 3.75 -4.87 27.63
CA ARG A 226 3.86 -3.44 27.92
C ARG A 226 4.23 -2.74 26.61
N ARG A 227 3.36 -1.87 26.10
CA ARG A 227 3.55 -1.08 24.85
C ARG A 227 4.98 -0.54 24.69
N ALA A 228 5.61 -0.10 25.79
CA ALA A 228 7.00 0.35 25.80
C ALA A 228 8.03 -0.74 25.40
N GLU A 229 7.83 -1.99 25.83
CA GLU A 229 8.70 -3.13 25.47
C GLU A 229 8.61 -3.43 23.97
N PHE A 230 7.42 -3.34 23.37
CA PHE A 230 7.22 -3.51 21.94
C PHE A 230 8.01 -2.46 21.13
N TRP A 231 7.80 -1.18 21.44
CA TRP A 231 8.46 -0.08 20.73
C TRP A 231 9.98 -0.04 20.96
N ALA A 232 10.46 -0.45 22.15
CA ALA A 232 11.90 -0.59 22.41
C ALA A 232 12.55 -1.73 21.58
N GLY A 233 11.83 -2.83 21.37
CA GLY A 233 12.27 -3.93 20.50
C GLY A 233 12.45 -3.47 19.05
N LEU A 234 11.46 -2.74 18.51
CA LEU A 234 11.54 -2.20 17.15
C LEU A 234 12.75 -1.28 16.95
N ALA A 235 12.98 -0.34 17.88
CA ALA A 235 14.14 0.56 17.82
C ALA A 235 15.49 -0.19 17.85
N THR A 236 15.55 -1.33 18.56
CA THR A 236 16.77 -2.15 18.65
C THR A 236 17.09 -2.84 17.32
N THR A 237 16.08 -3.38 16.63
CA THR A 237 16.25 -4.00 15.31
C THR A 237 16.82 -3.01 14.29
N LEU A 238 16.35 -1.76 14.32
CA LEU A 238 16.84 -0.72 13.42
C LEU A 238 18.31 -0.39 13.63
N ALA A 239 18.73 -0.20 14.88
CA ALA A 239 20.12 0.13 15.19
C ALA A 239 21.13 -0.92 14.69
N ALA A 240 20.68 -2.16 14.45
CA ALA A 240 21.52 -3.24 13.92
C ALA A 240 21.67 -3.22 12.38
N ALA A 241 20.86 -2.45 11.63
CA ALA A 241 20.83 -2.43 10.17
C ALA A 241 21.41 -1.12 9.58
N THR A 242 22.58 -0.71 10.05
CA THR A 242 23.20 0.59 9.71
C THR A 242 23.54 0.72 8.22
N GLU A 243 23.35 1.93 7.68
CA GLU A 243 23.65 2.30 6.28
C GLU A 243 25.10 2.02 5.85
N ALA A 244 26.07 2.08 6.78
CA ALA A 244 27.49 1.82 6.52
C ALA A 244 27.77 0.43 5.92
N TYR A 245 26.94 -0.58 6.22
CA TYR A 245 27.10 -1.93 5.67
C TYR A 245 26.85 -1.97 4.15
N VAL A 246 25.88 -1.18 3.67
CA VAL A 246 25.46 -1.16 2.26
C VAL A 246 26.45 -0.40 1.39
N VAL A 247 27.04 0.69 1.90
CA VAL A 247 28.06 1.50 1.19
C VAL A 247 29.26 0.64 0.78
N SER A 248 29.70 -0.25 1.67
CA SER A 248 30.90 -1.08 1.44
C SER A 248 30.74 -2.20 0.41
N GLN A 249 29.52 -2.49 -0.05
CA GLN A 249 29.22 -3.67 -0.87
C GLN A 249 28.69 -3.36 -2.28
N ASN A 250 28.37 -2.11 -2.60
CA ASN A 250 27.71 -1.75 -3.86
C ASN A 250 28.45 -0.66 -4.65
N GLU A 251 28.97 -1.06 -5.81
CA GLU A 251 29.81 -0.26 -6.73
C GLU A 251 29.08 0.91 -7.42
N TYR A 252 27.77 1.04 -7.21
CA TYR A 252 26.89 2.04 -7.82
C TYR A 252 26.17 2.93 -6.81
N TYR A 253 26.62 2.91 -5.56
CA TYR A 253 26.08 3.75 -4.50
C TYR A 253 26.17 5.23 -4.89
N LEU A 254 25.13 6.02 -4.58
CA LEU A 254 25.16 7.47 -4.59
C LEU A 254 24.74 7.90 -3.19
N PRO A 255 25.62 8.54 -2.41
CA PRO A 255 25.28 8.97 -1.06
C PRO A 255 24.13 10.00 -1.10
N GLY A 256 23.11 9.79 -0.26
CA GLY A 256 21.87 10.58 -0.29
C GLY A 256 20.75 10.00 -1.15
N ASN A 257 21.01 8.97 -1.97
CA ASN A 257 19.97 8.15 -2.59
C ASN A 257 19.66 6.90 -1.74
N LEU A 258 18.37 6.63 -1.62
CA LEU A 258 17.70 5.78 -0.65
C LEU A 258 18.15 4.29 -0.65
N THR A 259 18.35 3.71 0.54
CA THR A 259 19.20 2.52 0.75
C THR A 259 18.48 1.16 0.77
N LEU A 260 19.18 0.09 0.41
CA LEU A 260 18.78 -1.32 0.66
C LEU A 260 18.49 -1.62 2.14
N GLY A 261 19.18 -0.93 3.05
CA GLY A 261 18.93 -1.01 4.50
C GLY A 261 17.51 -0.57 4.83
N THR A 262 17.05 0.57 4.29
CA THR A 262 15.68 1.06 4.51
C THR A 262 14.59 0.11 4.00
N ALA A 263 14.79 -0.55 2.85
CA ALA A 263 13.84 -1.52 2.31
C ALA A 263 13.78 -2.83 3.14
N MET A 264 14.92 -3.37 3.57
CA MET A 264 14.96 -4.53 4.48
C MET A 264 14.34 -4.22 5.85
N LEU A 265 14.51 -2.99 6.33
CA LEU A 265 13.96 -2.50 7.58
C LEU A 265 12.43 -2.47 7.56
N ALA A 266 11.83 -1.80 6.57
CA ALA A 266 10.38 -1.69 6.42
C ALA A 266 9.66 -3.06 6.50
N TYR A 267 10.22 -4.09 5.86
CA TYR A 267 9.66 -5.45 5.86
C TYR A 267 9.68 -6.11 7.25
N SER A 268 10.82 -6.05 7.98
CA SER A 268 10.95 -6.65 9.32
C SER A 268 10.09 -5.95 10.39
N ILE A 269 9.89 -4.64 10.21
CA ILE A 269 9.07 -3.78 11.05
C ILE A 269 7.57 -4.03 10.80
N ALA A 270 7.19 -4.39 9.57
CA ALA A 270 5.82 -4.73 9.20
C ALA A 270 5.31 -5.99 9.93
N GLU A 271 6.11 -7.06 10.06
CA GLU A 271 5.62 -8.32 10.67
C GLU A 271 5.20 -8.12 12.13
N SER A 272 6.03 -7.48 12.95
CA SER A 272 5.69 -7.23 14.36
C SER A 272 4.50 -6.28 14.52
N ALA A 273 4.37 -5.30 13.62
CA ALA A 273 3.21 -4.39 13.59
C ALA A 273 1.92 -5.11 13.15
N THR A 274 1.98 -6.07 12.22
CA THR A 274 0.80 -6.80 11.74
C THR A 274 0.10 -7.56 12.86
N GLU A 275 0.84 -8.23 13.75
CA GLU A 275 0.27 -8.94 14.89
C GLU A 275 -0.33 -7.95 15.92
N ARG A 276 0.39 -6.86 16.20
CA ARG A 276 -0.03 -5.84 17.17
C ARG A 276 -1.32 -5.12 16.75
N LEU A 277 -1.48 -4.86 15.46
CA LEU A 277 -2.59 -4.11 14.87
C LEU A 277 -3.73 -5.01 14.36
N GLY A 278 -3.63 -6.34 14.52
CA GLY A 278 -4.69 -7.28 14.15
C GLY A 278 -4.79 -7.55 12.64
N LEU A 279 -3.72 -7.34 11.89
CA LEU A 279 -3.68 -7.41 10.42
C LEU A 279 -3.45 -8.83 9.88
N ARG A 280 -3.49 -9.86 10.75
CA ARG A 280 -3.47 -11.27 10.36
C ARG A 280 -4.90 -11.73 10.13
N TYR A 281 -5.31 -11.84 8.87
CA TYR A 281 -6.69 -12.17 8.52
C TYR A 281 -6.88 -13.66 8.27
N SER A 282 -8.03 -14.18 8.69
CA SER A 282 -8.44 -15.54 8.39
C SER A 282 -8.85 -15.69 6.92
N ARG A 283 -8.85 -16.94 6.41
CA ARG A 283 -9.36 -17.24 5.05
C ARG A 283 -10.78 -16.71 4.79
N GLN A 284 -11.64 -16.75 5.80
CA GLN A 284 -13.01 -16.23 5.67
C GLN A 284 -13.04 -14.71 5.52
N GLN A 285 -12.21 -13.99 6.29
CA GLN A 285 -12.10 -12.52 6.20
C GLN A 285 -11.54 -12.09 4.85
N GLU A 286 -10.58 -12.84 4.33
CA GLU A 286 -9.94 -12.58 3.03
C GLU A 286 -10.91 -12.78 1.88
N LEU A 287 -11.65 -13.89 1.89
CA LEU A 287 -12.70 -14.11 0.91
C LEU A 287 -13.81 -13.05 1.01
N ALA A 288 -14.19 -12.64 2.21
CA ALA A 288 -15.16 -11.57 2.40
C ALA A 288 -14.66 -10.23 1.82
N ALA A 289 -13.39 -9.89 2.04
CA ALA A 289 -12.78 -8.69 1.48
C ALA A 289 -12.66 -8.75 -0.05
N ASP A 290 -12.29 -9.91 -0.60
CA ASP A 290 -12.23 -10.14 -2.04
C ASP A 290 -13.59 -9.99 -2.72
N LEU A 291 -14.63 -10.62 -2.16
CA LEU A 291 -15.99 -10.50 -2.69
C LEU A 291 -16.52 -9.07 -2.58
N CYS A 292 -16.27 -8.38 -1.47
CA CYS A 292 -16.63 -6.97 -1.35
C CYS A 292 -15.94 -6.11 -2.42
N ALA A 293 -14.66 -6.36 -2.69
CA ALA A 293 -13.89 -5.63 -3.68
C ALA A 293 -14.40 -5.90 -5.11
N THR A 294 -14.61 -7.16 -5.50
CA THR A 294 -15.07 -7.48 -6.85
C THR A 294 -16.49 -7.02 -7.12
N GLU A 295 -17.39 -7.16 -6.14
CA GLU A 295 -18.76 -6.64 -6.25
C GLU A 295 -18.79 -5.11 -6.30
N LEU A 296 -17.88 -4.43 -5.57
CA LEU A 296 -17.76 -2.97 -5.64
C LEU A 296 -17.29 -2.54 -7.04
N MET A 297 -16.29 -3.22 -7.58
CA MET A 297 -15.77 -2.95 -8.91
C MET A 297 -16.86 -3.12 -9.96
N GLU A 298 -17.64 -4.21 -9.89
CA GLU A 298 -18.81 -4.41 -10.76
C GLU A 298 -19.83 -3.28 -10.59
N PHE A 299 -20.14 -2.91 -9.34
CA PHE A 299 -21.09 -1.85 -9.01
C PHE A 299 -20.72 -0.49 -9.61
N ILE A 300 -19.43 -0.16 -9.68
CA ILE A 300 -18.93 1.10 -10.25
C ILE A 300 -18.48 0.99 -11.72
N GLY A 301 -18.70 -0.17 -12.36
CA GLY A 301 -18.39 -0.40 -13.77
C GLY A 301 -16.89 -0.57 -14.08
N ILE A 302 -16.10 -1.03 -13.12
CA ILE A 302 -14.70 -1.42 -13.29
C ILE A 302 -14.63 -2.95 -13.42
N GLU A 303 -13.73 -3.44 -14.28
CA GLU A 303 -13.56 -4.88 -14.52
C GLU A 303 -13.17 -5.63 -13.23
N PRO A 304 -14.04 -6.50 -12.66
CA PRO A 304 -13.80 -7.10 -11.35
C PRO A 304 -12.58 -8.01 -11.29
N THR A 305 -12.23 -8.64 -12.42
CA THR A 305 -11.08 -9.56 -12.51
C THR A 305 -9.72 -8.83 -12.47
N ALA A 306 -9.69 -7.51 -12.35
CA ALA A 306 -8.46 -6.75 -12.14
C ALA A 306 -7.83 -7.02 -10.76
N LEU A 307 -8.64 -7.30 -9.72
CA LEU A 307 -8.12 -7.75 -8.43
C LEU A 307 -7.36 -9.08 -8.58
N SER A 308 -7.92 -10.03 -9.32
CA SER A 308 -7.26 -11.31 -9.62
C SER A 308 -5.94 -11.11 -10.36
N SER A 309 -5.90 -10.19 -11.34
CA SER A 309 -4.66 -9.84 -12.05
C SER A 309 -3.61 -9.26 -11.11
N ALA A 310 -4.02 -8.38 -10.19
CA ALA A 310 -3.13 -7.83 -9.17
C ALA A 310 -2.55 -8.94 -8.28
N LEU A 311 -3.37 -9.87 -7.81
CA LEU A 311 -2.95 -11.02 -7.01
C LEU A 311 -1.98 -11.95 -7.78
N GLU A 312 -2.24 -12.22 -9.07
CA GLU A 312 -1.33 -13.00 -9.91
C GLU A 312 0.04 -12.33 -10.05
N LYS A 313 0.09 -11.01 -10.21
CA LYS A 313 1.36 -10.26 -10.31
C LYS A 313 2.13 -10.22 -9.00
N ILE A 314 1.43 -10.06 -7.87
CA ILE A 314 2.02 -10.18 -6.53
C ILE A 314 2.61 -11.57 -6.35
N LYS A 315 1.85 -12.63 -6.69
CA LYS A 315 2.35 -14.01 -6.65
C LYS A 315 3.59 -14.18 -7.53
N ALA A 316 3.57 -13.70 -8.77
CA ALA A 316 4.70 -13.79 -9.68
C ALA A 316 5.96 -13.12 -9.11
N HIS A 317 5.83 -11.97 -8.46
CA HIS A 317 6.95 -11.29 -7.78
C HIS A 317 7.64 -12.21 -6.76
N PHE A 318 6.87 -12.84 -5.87
CA PHE A 318 7.45 -13.70 -4.82
C PHE A 318 8.02 -15.01 -5.35
N VAL A 319 7.41 -15.59 -6.38
CA VAL A 319 7.93 -16.77 -7.08
C VAL A 319 9.29 -16.48 -7.71
N LEU A 320 9.42 -15.35 -8.42
CA LEU A 320 10.69 -14.93 -9.04
C LEU A 320 11.81 -14.73 -8.02
N LYS A 321 11.49 -14.24 -6.82
CA LYS A 321 12.44 -14.06 -5.72
C LYS A 321 12.66 -15.32 -4.87
N GLY A 322 12.10 -16.48 -5.26
CA GLY A 322 12.22 -17.73 -4.52
C GLY A 322 11.56 -17.74 -3.13
N LYS A 323 10.71 -16.74 -2.84
CA LYS A 323 10.05 -16.54 -1.53
C LYS A 323 8.72 -17.29 -1.45
N TYR A 324 8.75 -18.61 -1.65
CA TYR A 324 7.53 -19.45 -1.65
C TYR A 324 6.84 -19.54 -0.28
N GLN A 325 7.56 -19.28 0.81
CA GLN A 325 7.03 -19.36 2.17
C GLN A 325 5.92 -18.36 2.45
N ILE A 326 5.82 -17.27 1.68
CA ILE A 326 4.76 -16.26 1.85
C ILE A 326 3.37 -16.80 1.46
N PHE A 327 3.31 -17.87 0.66
CA PHE A 327 2.07 -18.55 0.31
C PHE A 327 1.66 -19.64 1.31
N SER A 328 2.46 -19.85 2.37
CA SER A 328 2.07 -20.72 3.48
C SER A 328 1.09 -19.99 4.41
N GLU A 329 0.34 -20.74 5.24
CA GLU A 329 -0.69 -20.24 6.18
C GLU A 329 -0.19 -19.19 7.22
N ILE A 330 1.07 -18.76 7.15
CA ILE A 330 1.76 -17.89 8.10
C ILE A 330 1.81 -16.42 7.63
N GLY A 331 1.49 -16.13 6.36
CA GLY A 331 1.44 -14.77 5.80
C GLY A 331 0.26 -13.92 6.29
N THR A 332 0.20 -12.63 5.89
CA THR A 332 -0.97 -11.75 6.16
C THR A 332 -2.21 -12.19 5.38
N HIS A 333 -2.01 -12.90 4.25
CA HIS A 333 -3.08 -13.41 3.40
C HIS A 333 -2.89 -14.92 3.10
N PRO A 334 -3.95 -15.75 3.19
CA PRO A 334 -3.96 -17.17 2.85
C PRO A 334 -3.77 -17.42 1.34
N ASN A 335 -3.64 -18.70 0.96
CA ASN A 335 -3.32 -19.17 -0.40
C ASN A 335 -4.00 -18.35 -1.51
N ILE A 336 -3.19 -17.54 -2.20
CA ILE A 336 -3.61 -16.65 -3.29
C ILE A 336 -4.30 -17.41 -4.44
N GLU A 337 -3.93 -18.66 -4.69
CA GLU A 337 -4.52 -19.44 -5.79
C GLU A 337 -5.99 -19.77 -5.55
N ASP A 338 -6.31 -20.12 -4.30
CA ASP A 338 -7.69 -20.41 -3.90
C ASP A 338 -8.52 -19.13 -4.03
N ARG A 339 -7.99 -17.99 -3.58
CA ARG A 339 -8.65 -16.68 -3.71
C ARG A 339 -8.94 -16.34 -5.17
N ILE A 340 -7.94 -16.41 -6.06
CA ILE A 340 -8.12 -16.16 -7.51
C ILE A 340 -9.19 -17.08 -8.11
N THR A 341 -9.22 -18.35 -7.69
CA THR A 341 -10.22 -19.31 -8.16
C THR A 341 -11.63 -18.90 -7.74
N GLU A 342 -11.80 -18.39 -6.53
CA GLU A 342 -13.11 -17.95 -6.00
C GLU A 342 -13.62 -16.67 -6.67
N ILE A 343 -12.76 -15.67 -6.89
CA ILE A 343 -13.17 -14.39 -7.50
C ILE A 343 -13.07 -14.33 -9.03
N GLY A 344 -12.58 -15.40 -9.64
CA GLY A 344 -12.45 -15.54 -11.09
C GLY A 344 -11.08 -15.14 -11.62
N VAL A 345 -10.67 -15.78 -12.72
CA VAL A 345 -9.40 -15.51 -13.40
C VAL A 345 -9.45 -14.21 -14.21
N PRO A 346 -8.31 -13.53 -14.43
CA PRO A 346 -8.25 -12.34 -15.27
C PRO A 346 -8.93 -12.53 -16.64
N SER A 347 -9.95 -11.71 -16.93
CA SER A 347 -10.70 -11.79 -18.19
C SER A 347 -9.95 -11.20 -19.38
N LYS A 348 -8.95 -10.35 -19.10
CA LYS A 348 -8.12 -9.64 -20.08
C LYS A 348 -6.73 -9.37 -19.52
N SER A 349 -5.83 -8.92 -20.39
CA SER A 349 -4.56 -8.36 -19.94
C SER A 349 -4.75 -6.91 -19.48
N PHE A 350 -4.33 -6.62 -18.26
CA PHE A 350 -4.37 -5.28 -17.68
C PHE A 350 -3.03 -4.57 -17.93
N ASN A 351 -3.03 -3.62 -18.87
CA ASN A 351 -1.91 -2.72 -19.14
C ASN A 351 -2.44 -1.35 -19.56
N ASP A 352 -2.02 -0.31 -18.85
CA ASP A 352 -2.38 1.08 -19.09
C ASP A 352 -1.11 1.95 -19.04
N ALA A 353 -0.72 2.51 -20.19
CA ALA A 353 0.45 3.38 -20.29
C ALA A 353 0.26 4.71 -19.51
N ALA A 354 -0.98 5.17 -19.33
CA ALA A 354 -1.26 6.34 -18.51
C ALA A 354 -1.01 6.04 -17.02
N PHE A 355 -1.23 4.79 -16.59
CA PHE A 355 -0.88 4.35 -15.25
C PHE A 355 0.64 4.34 -15.04
N ASP A 356 1.42 3.83 -16.00
CA ASP A 356 2.90 3.85 -15.94
C ASP A 356 3.46 5.28 -15.72
N THR A 357 2.81 6.29 -16.30
CA THR A 357 3.17 7.71 -16.09
C THR A 357 3.02 8.10 -14.61
N LYS A 358 1.91 7.71 -13.97
CA LYS A 358 1.58 8.05 -12.58
C LYS A 358 2.52 7.37 -11.58
N ILE A 359 3.02 6.17 -11.88
CA ILE A 359 3.88 5.38 -10.98
C ILE A 359 5.38 5.48 -11.32
N SER A 360 5.76 6.37 -12.23
CA SER A 360 7.12 6.45 -12.77
C SER A 360 8.20 6.63 -11.71
N LEU A 361 7.95 7.43 -10.66
CA LEU A 361 8.87 7.60 -9.54
C LEU A 361 9.08 6.30 -8.75
N PHE A 362 8.04 5.50 -8.54
CA PHE A 362 8.16 4.19 -7.89
C PHE A 362 8.95 3.22 -8.76
N ASN A 363 8.75 3.24 -10.08
CA ASN A 363 9.51 2.41 -11.01
C ASN A 363 11.00 2.73 -10.97
N SER A 364 11.38 4.01 -11.03
CA SER A 364 12.79 4.44 -10.92
C SER A 364 13.38 4.04 -9.58
N TYR A 365 12.66 4.32 -8.48
CA TYR A 365 13.10 3.97 -7.13
C TYR A 365 13.34 2.47 -6.96
N ASN A 366 12.35 1.65 -7.33
CA ASN A 366 12.47 0.20 -7.22
C ASN A 366 13.49 -0.37 -8.21
N ALA A 367 13.71 0.25 -9.38
CA ALA A 367 14.75 -0.18 -10.31
C ALA A 367 16.14 -0.05 -9.66
N ILE A 368 16.41 1.06 -8.96
CA ILE A 368 17.67 1.26 -8.24
C ILE A 368 17.85 0.18 -7.16
N LEU A 369 16.81 -0.09 -6.36
CA LEU A 369 16.87 -1.14 -5.34
C LEU A 369 17.14 -2.53 -5.95
N ASN A 370 16.43 -2.89 -7.02
CA ASN A 370 16.62 -4.18 -7.69
C ASN A 370 18.00 -4.26 -8.35
N PHE A 371 18.53 -3.18 -8.92
CA PHE A 371 19.88 -3.13 -9.45
C PHE A 371 20.92 -3.40 -8.35
N ASN A 372 20.79 -2.75 -7.20
CA ASN A 372 21.68 -2.95 -6.07
C ASN A 372 21.59 -4.36 -5.48
N ASP A 373 20.41 -4.99 -5.55
CA ASP A 373 20.22 -6.42 -5.22
C ASP A 373 20.73 -7.39 -6.31
N LYS A 374 21.32 -6.87 -7.40
CA LYS A 374 21.78 -7.64 -8.58
C LYS A 374 20.65 -8.32 -9.35
N HIS A 375 19.40 -7.87 -9.17
CA HIS A 375 18.24 -8.24 -9.98
C HIS A 375 18.15 -7.33 -11.24
N PHE A 376 19.19 -7.37 -12.08
CA PHE A 376 19.33 -6.49 -13.23
C PHE A 376 18.18 -6.59 -14.25
N GLU A 377 17.62 -7.79 -14.46
CA GLU A 377 16.48 -7.98 -15.36
C GLU A 377 15.22 -7.27 -14.83
N THR A 378 14.99 -7.31 -13.51
CA THR A 378 13.87 -6.58 -12.89
C THR A 378 14.08 -5.07 -12.98
N ALA A 379 15.30 -4.59 -12.74
CA ALA A 379 15.64 -3.18 -12.89
C ALA A 379 15.43 -2.69 -14.34
N GLU A 380 15.91 -3.45 -15.32
CA GLU A 380 15.69 -3.19 -16.75
C GLU A 380 14.19 -3.10 -17.08
N ASN A 381 13.39 -4.06 -16.62
CA ASN A 381 11.96 -4.09 -16.90
C ASN A 381 11.22 -2.86 -16.35
N LEU A 382 11.56 -2.41 -15.14
CA LEU A 382 10.98 -1.21 -14.52
C LEU A 382 11.36 0.06 -15.29
N VAL A 383 12.64 0.24 -15.62
CA VAL A 383 13.08 1.40 -16.41
C VAL A 383 12.42 1.43 -17.79
N ARG A 384 12.33 0.28 -18.47
CA ARG A 384 11.70 0.22 -19.79
C ARG A 384 10.23 0.61 -19.77
N ARG A 385 9.52 0.45 -18.64
CA ARG A 385 8.16 1.00 -18.49
C ARG A 385 8.15 2.52 -18.55
N ASN A 386 9.04 3.18 -17.80
CA ASN A 386 9.17 4.64 -17.83
C ASN A 386 9.57 5.15 -19.23
N ILE A 387 10.44 4.42 -19.94
CA ILE A 387 10.82 4.77 -21.32
C ILE A 387 9.60 4.68 -22.26
N ARG A 388 8.82 3.57 -22.17
CA ARG A 388 7.61 3.40 -22.98
C ARG A 388 6.54 4.45 -22.68
N ALA A 389 6.45 4.89 -21.43
CA ALA A 389 5.56 5.96 -20.99
C ALA A 389 6.11 7.37 -21.30
N ASN A 390 7.29 7.50 -21.91
CA ASN A 390 7.95 8.77 -22.24
C ASN A 390 8.14 9.69 -21.01
N VAL A 391 8.46 9.09 -19.86
CA VAL A 391 8.74 9.78 -18.59
C VAL A 391 10.07 9.37 -17.97
N ALA A 392 10.86 8.54 -18.67
CA ALA A 392 12.18 8.14 -18.20
C ALA A 392 13.12 9.34 -18.01
N THR A 393 13.81 9.33 -16.88
CA THR A 393 14.80 10.34 -16.51
C THR A 393 16.18 10.00 -17.06
N GLU A 394 17.13 10.92 -16.91
CA GLU A 394 18.54 10.65 -17.20
C GLU A 394 19.08 9.46 -16.40
N GLU A 395 18.75 9.38 -15.11
CA GLU A 395 19.16 8.29 -14.23
C GLU A 395 18.58 6.94 -14.67
N ASP A 396 17.34 6.91 -15.16
CA ASP A 396 16.74 5.70 -15.72
C ASP A 396 17.57 5.16 -16.90
N TYR A 397 17.95 6.01 -17.86
CA TYR A 397 18.77 5.59 -19.00
C TYR A 397 20.15 5.10 -18.58
N VAL A 398 20.79 5.76 -17.61
CA VAL A 398 22.09 5.34 -17.05
C VAL A 398 21.97 3.99 -16.34
N LEU A 399 20.92 3.79 -15.54
CA LEU A 399 20.67 2.55 -14.82
C LEU A 399 20.37 1.39 -15.79
N LEU A 400 19.63 1.64 -16.87
CA LEU A 400 19.37 0.63 -17.89
C LEU A 400 20.66 0.23 -18.62
N ALA A 401 21.50 1.20 -18.99
CA ALA A 401 22.80 0.93 -19.59
C ALA A 401 23.69 0.09 -18.65
N ALA A 402 23.74 0.46 -17.37
CA ALA A 402 24.45 -0.28 -16.34
C ALA A 402 23.91 -1.71 -16.17
N SER A 403 22.58 -1.89 -16.16
CA SER A 403 21.92 -3.19 -16.05
C SER A 403 22.31 -4.11 -17.21
N ILE A 404 22.23 -3.58 -18.44
CA ILE A 404 22.63 -4.30 -19.66
C ILE A 404 24.09 -4.71 -19.59
N MET A 405 24.99 -3.80 -19.19
CA MET A 405 26.41 -4.11 -19.04
C MET A 405 26.68 -5.14 -17.94
N ASN A 406 25.88 -5.20 -16.87
CA ASN A 406 26.07 -6.22 -15.83
C ASN A 406 25.57 -7.61 -16.27
N MET A 407 24.60 -7.68 -17.18
CA MET A 407 24.07 -8.95 -17.69
C MET A 407 24.82 -9.48 -18.91
N TYR A 408 25.40 -8.60 -19.71
CA TYR A 408 25.95 -8.95 -21.01
C TYR A 408 27.31 -8.27 -21.27
N ASP A 409 28.17 -8.97 -22.01
CA ASP A 409 29.44 -8.42 -22.50
C ASP A 409 29.67 -8.81 -23.96
N SER A 410 28.79 -8.30 -24.84
CA SER A 410 28.94 -8.42 -26.29
C SER A 410 29.03 -7.04 -26.92
N GLU A 411 29.73 -6.93 -28.06
CA GLU A 411 29.86 -5.67 -28.79
C GLU A 411 28.50 -5.00 -29.04
N GLN A 412 27.50 -5.79 -29.47
CA GLN A 412 26.13 -5.32 -29.68
C GLN A 412 25.50 -4.74 -28.41
N LYS A 413 25.63 -5.42 -27.26
CA LYS A 413 25.03 -4.97 -26.00
C LYS A 413 25.76 -3.79 -25.39
N ASN A 414 27.08 -3.73 -25.55
CA ASN A 414 27.88 -2.59 -25.13
C ASN A 414 27.58 -1.35 -26.00
N GLN A 415 27.27 -1.53 -27.29
CA GLN A 415 26.81 -0.46 -28.17
C GLN A 415 25.38 0.02 -27.80
N GLU A 416 24.46 -0.90 -27.49
CA GLU A 416 23.12 -0.57 -26.96
C GLU A 416 23.23 0.27 -25.68
N ALA A 417 24.08 -0.12 -24.73
CA ALA A 417 24.33 0.63 -23.51
C ALA A 417 24.87 2.04 -23.80
N LEU A 418 25.79 2.17 -24.75
CA LEU A 418 26.34 3.48 -25.13
C LEU A 418 25.28 4.41 -25.76
N GLU A 419 24.36 3.89 -26.56
CA GLU A 419 23.25 4.67 -27.14
C GLU A 419 22.30 5.19 -26.05
N LEU A 420 22.02 4.37 -25.03
CA LEU A 420 21.23 4.78 -23.87
C LEU A 420 21.92 5.90 -23.08
N LEU A 421 23.23 5.80 -22.86
CA LEU A 421 24.01 6.84 -22.18
C LEU A 421 24.04 8.15 -22.97
N GLN A 422 24.16 8.08 -24.29
CA GLN A 422 24.04 9.25 -25.15
C GLN A 422 22.64 9.88 -25.05
N LYS A 423 21.59 9.05 -25.00
CA LYS A 423 20.23 9.54 -24.77
C LYS A 423 20.11 10.24 -23.42
N ALA A 424 20.66 9.66 -22.35
CA ALA A 424 20.74 10.27 -21.02
C ALA A 424 21.39 11.67 -21.10
N ARG A 425 22.57 11.75 -21.75
CA ARG A 425 23.32 13.00 -21.96
C ARG A 425 22.53 14.05 -22.73
N THR A 426 21.61 13.66 -23.62
CA THR A 426 20.75 14.62 -24.34
C THR A 426 19.63 15.23 -23.49
N LEU A 427 19.24 14.58 -22.38
CA LEU A 427 18.20 15.10 -21.50
C LEU A 427 18.73 16.29 -20.69
N ASN A 428 19.92 16.14 -20.09
CA ASN A 428 20.70 17.21 -19.45
C ASN A 428 19.89 18.15 -18.53
N VAL A 429 18.90 17.60 -17.81
CA VAL A 429 18.05 18.35 -16.89
C VAL A 429 18.70 18.42 -15.51
N TYR A 430 19.12 17.26 -14.99
CA TYR A 430 19.90 17.13 -13.77
C TYR A 430 20.98 16.06 -14.01
N PRO A 431 22.18 16.46 -14.46
CA PRO A 431 23.21 15.51 -14.87
C PRO A 431 23.60 14.57 -13.74
N THR A 432 23.43 13.26 -13.95
CA THR A 432 23.81 12.28 -12.93
C THR A 432 25.32 12.10 -12.90
N VAL A 433 25.88 12.11 -11.70
CA VAL A 433 27.32 11.94 -11.44
C VAL A 433 27.82 10.64 -12.04
N ASN A 434 26.99 9.60 -12.10
CA ASN A 434 27.38 8.29 -12.58
C ASN A 434 27.39 8.15 -14.12
N LEU A 435 26.85 9.12 -14.88
CA LEU A 435 26.81 9.03 -16.34
C LEU A 435 28.21 8.88 -16.95
N PRO A 436 29.20 9.73 -16.62
CA PRO A 436 30.53 9.61 -17.22
C PRO A 436 31.26 8.33 -16.80
N LYS A 437 30.99 7.80 -15.58
CA LYS A 437 31.47 6.48 -15.15
C LYS A 437 30.95 5.37 -16.06
N GLN A 438 29.64 5.36 -16.34
CA GLN A 438 29.06 4.33 -17.20
C GLN A 438 29.49 4.46 -18.66
N GLU A 439 29.68 5.67 -19.17
CA GLU A 439 30.25 5.88 -20.50
C GLU A 439 31.69 5.36 -20.58
N ALA A 440 32.52 5.64 -19.57
CA ALA A 440 33.86 5.09 -19.50
C ALA A 440 33.85 3.55 -19.54
N MET A 441 32.96 2.91 -18.76
CA MET A 441 32.82 1.45 -18.76
C MET A 441 32.41 0.91 -20.13
N ALA A 442 31.43 1.53 -20.79
CA ALA A 442 30.98 1.13 -22.13
C ALA A 442 32.12 1.28 -23.16
N PHE A 443 32.86 2.40 -23.13
CA PHE A 443 33.99 2.62 -24.03
C PHE A 443 35.13 1.62 -23.80
N ILE A 444 35.46 1.29 -22.54
CA ILE A 444 36.48 0.27 -22.22
C ILE A 444 36.10 -1.07 -22.86
N ARG A 445 34.84 -1.50 -22.68
CA ARG A 445 34.35 -2.77 -23.23
C ARG A 445 34.30 -2.80 -24.76
N LEU A 446 34.20 -1.64 -25.40
CA LEU A 446 34.29 -1.47 -26.86
C LEU A 446 35.71 -1.23 -27.38
N GLY A 447 36.74 -1.24 -26.50
CA GLY A 447 38.13 -0.96 -26.89
C GLY A 447 38.42 0.51 -27.26
N ARG A 448 37.51 1.43 -26.92
CA ARG A 448 37.59 2.88 -27.23
C ARG A 448 38.29 3.64 -26.12
N LEU A 449 39.58 3.36 -25.93
CA LEU A 449 40.35 3.78 -24.75
C LEU A 449 40.51 5.31 -24.62
N ALA A 450 40.59 6.05 -25.73
CA ALA A 450 40.70 7.50 -25.69
C ALA A 450 39.42 8.17 -25.15
N GLU A 451 38.26 7.72 -25.61
CA GLU A 451 36.96 8.18 -25.13
C GLU A 451 36.68 7.73 -23.69
N ALA A 452 37.11 6.51 -23.33
CA ALA A 452 37.05 6.03 -21.97
C ALA A 452 37.81 6.93 -21.00
N LYS A 453 39.05 7.30 -21.35
CA LYS A 453 39.88 8.20 -20.54
C LYS A 453 39.20 9.55 -20.34
N LYS A 454 38.69 10.16 -21.40
CA LYS A 454 37.98 11.44 -21.32
C LYS A 454 36.77 11.34 -20.39
N SER A 455 35.99 10.26 -20.48
CA SER A 455 34.82 10.05 -19.64
C SER A 455 35.19 9.83 -18.16
N LEU A 456 36.31 9.17 -17.87
CA LEU A 456 36.85 9.04 -16.51
C LEU A 456 37.34 10.39 -15.94
N GLU A 457 37.96 11.22 -16.77
CA GLU A 457 38.35 12.58 -16.37
C GLU A 457 37.11 13.45 -16.07
N GLU A 458 36.07 13.36 -16.90
CA GLU A 458 34.76 13.99 -16.66
C GLU A 458 34.12 13.48 -15.35
N TYR A 459 34.16 12.16 -15.10
CA TYR A 459 33.64 11.57 -13.86
C TYR A 459 34.35 12.13 -12.63
N ARG A 460 35.68 12.24 -12.70
CA ARG A 460 36.49 12.76 -11.61
C ARG A 460 36.17 14.21 -11.27
N GLU A 461 35.90 15.05 -12.27
CA GLU A 461 35.47 16.43 -12.03
C GLU A 461 34.05 16.49 -11.44
N ALA A 462 33.16 15.58 -11.84
CA ALA A 462 31.83 15.46 -11.22
C ALA A 462 31.92 15.07 -9.74
N LEU A 463 32.75 14.10 -9.38
CA LEU A 463 32.98 13.70 -7.98
C LEU A 463 33.50 14.86 -7.10
N LYS A 464 34.41 15.69 -7.63
CA LYS A 464 34.91 16.88 -6.91
C LYS A 464 33.81 17.91 -6.67
N LYS A 465 32.89 18.08 -7.63
CA LYS A 465 31.76 19.00 -7.48
C LYS A 465 30.81 18.52 -6.37
N GLU A 466 30.46 17.24 -6.38
CA GLU A 466 29.67 16.61 -5.31
C GLU A 466 30.32 16.79 -3.94
N TRP A 467 31.64 16.57 -3.84
CA TRP A 467 32.38 16.78 -2.59
C TRP A 467 32.14 18.18 -1.99
N ILE A 468 32.16 19.22 -2.82
CA ILE A 468 31.95 20.61 -2.38
C ILE A 468 30.50 20.85 -1.96
N GLU A 469 29.53 20.28 -2.69
CA GLU A 469 28.11 20.44 -2.37
C GLU A 469 27.77 19.78 -1.01
N PHE A 470 28.38 18.63 -0.72
CA PHE A 470 28.17 17.87 0.50
C PHE A 470 28.90 18.40 1.75
N GLU A 471 29.86 19.32 1.62
CA GLU A 471 30.50 19.96 2.79
C GLU A 471 29.50 20.73 3.67
N ASN A 472 28.30 21.04 3.15
CA ASN A 472 27.26 21.79 3.85
C ASN A 472 26.20 20.93 4.56
N ILE A 473 26.29 19.59 4.51
CA ILE A 473 25.33 18.69 5.19
C ILE A 473 25.60 18.63 6.70
N LEU A 474 24.55 18.90 7.49
CA LEU A 474 24.58 18.99 8.96
C LEU A 474 24.55 17.63 9.69
N ASP A 475 24.21 16.53 9.01
CA ASP A 475 24.19 15.18 9.59
C ASP A 475 25.60 14.55 9.59
N PRO A 476 26.23 14.30 10.75
CA PRO A 476 27.61 13.82 10.83
C PRO A 476 27.83 12.38 10.32
N ASP A 477 26.84 11.49 10.51
CA ASP A 477 26.98 10.07 10.16
C ASP A 477 26.81 9.90 8.65
N LEU A 478 25.80 10.56 8.09
CA LEU A 478 25.61 10.63 6.64
C LEU A 478 26.86 11.24 5.99
N ASN A 479 27.34 12.39 6.47
CA ASN A 479 28.52 13.09 5.95
C ASN A 479 29.78 12.18 5.93
N THR A 480 29.96 11.36 6.97
CA THR A 480 31.06 10.38 7.02
C THR A 480 30.93 9.31 5.93
N ALA A 481 29.74 8.74 5.75
CA ALA A 481 29.48 7.74 4.71
C ALA A 481 29.66 8.30 3.29
N ILE A 482 29.14 9.51 3.03
CA ILE A 482 29.30 10.23 1.74
C ILE A 482 30.78 10.41 1.43
N ARG A 483 31.57 10.90 2.39
CA ARG A 483 33.00 11.16 2.20
C ARG A 483 33.80 9.88 1.93
N SER A 484 33.49 8.79 2.64
CA SER A 484 34.13 7.50 2.39
C SER A 484 33.90 7.06 0.94
N PHE A 485 32.64 7.10 0.50
CA PHE A 485 32.28 6.73 -0.86
C PHE A 485 32.99 7.61 -1.91
N LEU A 486 32.90 8.94 -1.80
CA LEU A 486 33.51 9.83 -2.79
C LEU A 486 35.03 9.65 -2.87
N SER A 487 35.68 9.36 -1.74
CA SER A 487 37.11 9.06 -1.69
C SER A 487 37.44 7.73 -2.40
N GLU A 488 36.65 6.69 -2.16
CA GLU A 488 36.82 5.38 -2.81
C GLU A 488 36.63 5.48 -4.33
N GLU A 489 35.63 6.25 -4.77
CA GLU A 489 35.37 6.48 -6.20
C GLU A 489 36.45 7.33 -6.88
N ASP A 490 37.00 8.38 -6.23
CA ASP A 490 38.14 9.13 -6.80
C ASP A 490 39.37 8.23 -6.94
N GLU A 491 39.64 7.38 -5.94
CA GLU A 491 40.75 6.44 -5.98
C GLU A 491 40.55 5.39 -7.09
N TRP A 492 39.35 4.81 -7.20
CA TRP A 492 38.99 3.89 -8.27
C TRP A 492 39.17 4.55 -9.65
N THR A 493 38.66 5.77 -9.81
CA THR A 493 38.73 6.52 -11.07
C THR A 493 40.18 6.80 -11.46
N ALA A 494 41.01 7.22 -10.51
CA ALA A 494 42.44 7.45 -10.73
C ALA A 494 43.17 6.17 -11.18
N LYS A 495 42.88 5.02 -10.54
CA LYS A 495 43.43 3.71 -10.94
C LYS A 495 42.97 3.32 -12.34
N MET A 496 41.70 3.55 -12.69
CA MET A 496 41.17 3.23 -14.00
C MET A 496 41.80 4.09 -15.11
N ILE A 497 42.00 5.39 -14.87
CA ILE A 497 42.72 6.27 -15.80
C ILE A 497 44.15 5.74 -16.04
N GLN A 498 44.85 5.30 -15.00
CA GLN A 498 46.18 4.71 -15.16
C GLN A 498 46.14 3.44 -16.00
N LYS A 499 45.20 2.51 -15.73
CA LYS A 499 45.04 1.28 -16.51
C LYS A 499 44.76 1.56 -17.98
N VAL A 500 43.85 2.49 -18.28
CA VAL A 500 43.51 2.88 -19.66
C VAL A 500 44.70 3.49 -20.40
N ASN A 501 45.61 4.19 -19.72
CA ASN A 501 46.84 4.71 -20.35
C ASN A 501 47.91 3.62 -20.61
N LEU A 502 47.81 2.46 -19.96
CA LEU A 502 48.78 1.36 -20.08
C LEU A 502 48.39 0.33 -21.16
N LEU A 503 47.10 0.29 -21.52
CA LEU A 503 46.52 -0.50 -22.60
C LEU A 503 46.60 0.28 -23.92
#